data_AF-A0A3D5AZU6-F1
#
_entry.id   AF-A0A3D5AZU6-F1
#
_cell.length_a   1.000
_cell.length_b   1.000
_cell.length_c   1.000
_cell.angle_alpha   90.00
_cell.angle_beta   90.00
_cell.angle_gamma   90.00
#
_symmetry.space_group_name_H-M   'P 1'
#
loop_
_entity.id
_entity.type
_entity.pdbx_description
1 polymer ?
#
loop_
_entity_poly.entity_id
_entity_poly.type
_entity_poly.pdbx_seq_one_letter_code
_entity_poly.pdbx_strand_id
1 'polypeptide(L)'
;MPIPEYLHLPTALNSQGEKLSKQTLANPLSKARPVPVLWRVLAFLGQQPPNDWQSLGIPEFWAAAIGRWSESAIPRQLGIILQAPE
;
A
#
# COMPACT_ATOMS: atom_id res chain seq x y z
N MET A 1 -4.45 -33.15 -5.89
CA MET A 1 -4.61 -31.71 -6.19
C MET A 1 -3.35 -30.98 -5.72
N PRO A 2 -2.89 -29.94 -6.45
CA PRO A 2 -1.77 -29.12 -5.97
C PRO A 2 -2.17 -28.29 -4.74
N ILE A 3 -1.21 -27.99 -3.88
CA ILE A 3 -1.37 -27.12 -2.71
C ILE A 3 -1.10 -25.67 -3.17
N PRO A 4 -1.94 -24.69 -2.82
CA PRO A 4 -1.71 -23.29 -3.17
C PRO A 4 -0.53 -22.69 -2.40
N GLU A 5 0.17 -21.77 -3.06
CA GLU A 5 1.19 -20.93 -2.42
C GLU A 5 0.54 -19.68 -1.81
N TYR A 6 1.03 -19.25 -0.65
CA TYR A 6 0.48 -18.12 0.10
C TYR A 6 1.53 -17.05 0.33
N LEU A 7 1.12 -15.80 0.11
CA LEU A 7 1.86 -14.60 0.44
C LEU A 7 1.06 -13.77 1.45
N HIS A 8 1.63 -13.53 2.63
CA HIS A 8 1.00 -12.71 3.66
C HIS A 8 1.52 -11.27 3.57
N LEU A 9 0.60 -10.32 3.42
CA LEU A 9 0.92 -8.89 3.40
C LEU A 9 0.88 -8.30 4.81
N PRO A 10 1.71 -7.29 5.10
CA PRO A 10 1.67 -6.58 6.38
C PRO A 10 0.32 -5.86 6.55
N THR A 11 -0.23 -5.90 7.76
CA THR A 11 -1.43 -5.14 8.12
C THR A 11 -1.07 -3.68 8.40
N ALA A 12 -1.83 -2.72 7.88
CA ALA A 12 -1.68 -1.31 8.24
C ALA A 12 -2.25 -1.03 9.64
N LEU A 13 -1.43 -0.45 10.52
CA LEU A 13 -1.78 -0.13 11.90
C LEU A 13 -1.78 1.38 12.16
N ASN A 14 -2.60 1.86 13.09
CA ASN A 14 -2.53 3.23 13.60
C ASN A 14 -1.35 3.40 14.58
N SER A 15 -1.15 4.61 15.09
CA SER A 15 -0.09 4.93 16.06
C SER A 15 -0.19 4.18 17.39
N GLN A 16 -1.37 3.63 17.72
CA GLN A 16 -1.60 2.80 18.91
C GLN A 16 -1.40 1.29 18.64
N GLY A 17 -1.01 0.91 17.41
CA GLY A 17 -0.82 -0.48 17.02
C GLY A 17 -2.12 -1.21 16.65
N GLU A 18 -3.24 -0.51 16.52
CA GLU A 18 -4.53 -1.10 16.16
C GLU A 18 -4.70 -1.15 14.64
N LYS A 19 -5.36 -2.20 14.15
CA LYS A 19 -5.61 -2.38 12.70
C LYS A 19 -6.51 -1.26 12.17
N LEU A 20 -6.05 -0.56 11.15
CA LEU A 20 -6.90 0.39 10.42
C LEU A 20 -8.09 -0.36 9.81
N SER A 21 -9.27 -0.03 10.29
CA SER A 21 -10.51 -0.70 9.92
C SER A 21 -11.70 0.24 10.09
N LYS A 22 -12.88 -0.25 9.70
CA LYS A 22 -14.14 0.44 10.00
C LYS A 22 -14.38 0.55 11.52
N GLN A 23 -13.85 -0.39 12.32
CA GLN A 23 -13.99 -0.39 13.78
C GLN A 23 -13.13 0.70 14.42
N THR A 24 -11.96 1.02 13.85
CA THR A 24 -11.08 2.10 14.33
C THR A 24 -11.41 3.45 13.70
N LEU A 25 -12.57 3.60 13.05
CA LEU A 25 -13.01 4.82 12.36
C LEU A 25 -11.93 5.41 11.43
N ALA A 26 -11.20 4.54 10.71
CA ALA A 26 -10.18 4.99 9.79
C ALA A 26 -10.77 5.88 8.69
N ASN A 27 -10.06 6.95 8.33
CA ASN A 27 -10.52 7.88 7.31
C ASN A 27 -10.81 7.16 5.98
N PRO A 28 -11.95 7.44 5.33
CA PRO A 28 -12.25 6.84 4.04
C PRO A 28 -11.27 7.34 2.97
N LEU A 29 -11.00 6.50 1.99
CA LEU A 29 -10.18 6.87 0.85
C LEU A 29 -10.90 7.95 0.02
N SER A 30 -10.20 9.05 -0.27
CA SER A 30 -10.71 10.07 -1.19
C SER A 30 -10.67 9.54 -2.62
N LYS A 31 -11.83 9.52 -3.28
CA LYS A 31 -11.95 9.13 -4.70
C LYS A 31 -11.54 10.23 -5.67
N ALA A 32 -11.37 11.47 -5.19
CA ALA A 32 -11.04 12.61 -6.05
C ALA A 32 -9.57 12.61 -6.50
N ARG A 33 -8.67 12.09 -5.67
CA ARG A 33 -7.22 11.99 -5.94
C ARG A 33 -6.66 10.63 -5.50
N PRO A 34 -6.96 9.56 -6.25
CA PRO A 34 -6.59 8.20 -5.87
C PRO A 34 -5.09 7.90 -6.01
N VAL A 35 -4.39 8.51 -6.97
CA VAL A 35 -2.99 8.16 -7.29
C VAL A 35 -2.01 8.40 -6.13
N PRO A 36 -2.05 9.53 -5.39
CA PRO A 36 -1.22 9.69 -4.20
C PRO A 36 -1.44 8.63 -3.13
N VAL A 37 -2.68 8.14 -2.97
CA VAL A 37 -2.99 7.04 -2.04
C VAL A 37 -2.38 5.74 -2.54
N LEU A 38 -2.55 5.41 -3.83
CA LEU A 38 -1.96 4.21 -4.42
C LEU A 38 -0.43 4.23 -4.33
N TRP A 39 0.19 5.38 -4.55
CA TRP A 39 1.62 5.59 -4.38
C TRP A 39 2.07 5.27 -2.94
N ARG A 40 1.35 5.77 -1.93
CA ARG A 40 1.62 5.45 -0.51
C ARG A 40 1.45 3.97 -0.22
N VAL A 41 0.49 3.30 -0.85
CA VAL A 41 0.29 1.84 -0.71
C VAL A 41 1.46 1.06 -1.30
N LEU A 42 1.99 1.45 -2.47
CA LEU A 42 3.18 0.81 -3.03
C LEU A 42 4.39 0.98 -2.12
N ALA A 43 4.60 2.19 -1.59
CA ALA A 43 5.67 2.45 -0.62
C ALA A 43 5.49 1.61 0.67
N PHE A 44 4.25 1.48 1.16
CA PHE A 44 3.92 0.60 2.30
C PHE A 44 4.26 -0.87 2.03
N LEU A 45 4.04 -1.34 0.80
CA LEU A 45 4.40 -2.68 0.34
C LEU A 45 5.90 -2.83 0.04
N GLY A 46 6.73 -1.90 0.48
CA GLY A 46 8.18 -1.89 0.33
C GLY A 46 8.67 -1.64 -1.10
N GLN A 47 7.77 -1.33 -2.03
CA GLN A 47 8.15 -0.91 -3.37
C GLN A 47 8.80 0.48 -3.30
N GLN A 48 9.55 0.86 -4.33
CA GLN A 48 10.19 2.17 -4.43
C GLN A 48 9.60 2.99 -5.58
N PRO A 49 8.30 3.39 -5.51
CA PRO A 49 7.69 4.18 -6.57
C PRO A 49 8.33 5.59 -6.60
N PRO A 50 8.82 6.05 -7.76
CA PRO A 50 9.28 7.43 -7.95
C PRO A 50 8.24 8.49 -7.52
N ASN A 51 8.70 9.63 -7.00
CA ASN A 51 7.81 10.69 -6.49
C ASN A 51 6.92 11.31 -7.57
N ASP A 52 7.41 11.40 -8.80
CA ASP A 52 6.68 11.91 -9.96
C ASP A 52 5.49 11.03 -10.35
N TRP A 53 5.40 9.79 -9.87
CA TRP A 53 4.22 8.94 -10.13
C TRP A 53 2.94 9.45 -9.48
N GLN A 54 3.04 10.31 -8.45
CA GLN A 54 1.88 10.88 -7.77
C GLN A 54 1.04 11.78 -8.70
N SER A 55 1.61 12.28 -9.79
CA SER A 55 0.93 13.12 -10.79
C SER A 55 0.46 12.35 -12.03
N LEU A 56 0.69 11.04 -12.10
CA LEU A 56 0.24 10.21 -13.23
C LEU A 56 -1.28 10.09 -13.27
N GLY A 57 -1.80 9.75 -14.44
CA GLY A 57 -3.13 9.18 -14.56
C GLY A 57 -3.18 7.76 -14.00
N ILE A 58 -4.39 7.29 -13.68
CA ILE A 58 -4.61 5.96 -13.11
C ILE A 58 -4.11 4.83 -14.02
N PRO A 59 -4.38 4.84 -15.35
CA PRO A 59 -3.87 3.81 -16.25
C PRO A 59 -2.34 3.76 -16.29
N GLU A 60 -1.69 4.92 -16.38
CA GLU A 60 -0.23 5.04 -16.44
C GLU A 60 0.42 4.57 -15.13
N PHE A 61 -0.18 4.93 -13.99
CA PHE A 61 0.27 4.46 -12.68
C PHE A 61 0.25 2.93 -12.60
N TRP A 62 -0.86 2.29 -12.99
CA TRP A 62 -0.95 0.83 -12.93
C TRP A 62 0.01 0.12 -13.88
N ALA A 63 0.16 0.62 -15.11
CA ALA A 63 1.14 0.08 -16.04
C ALA A 63 2.56 0.14 -15.47
N ALA A 64 2.93 1.26 -14.85
CA ALA A 64 4.24 1.44 -14.21
C ALA A 64 4.42 0.55 -12.97
N ALA A 65 3.39 0.43 -12.13
CA ALA A 65 3.41 -0.38 -10.91
C ALA A 65 3.54 -1.88 -11.20
N ILE A 66 2.76 -2.39 -12.16
CA ILE A 66 2.82 -3.79 -12.59
C ILE A 66 4.20 -4.11 -13.17
N GLY A 67 4.74 -3.23 -14.02
CA GLY A 67 6.04 -3.45 -14.66
C GLY A 67 7.24 -3.42 -13.70
N ARG A 68 7.07 -2.92 -12.47
CA ARG A 68 8.15 -2.80 -11.47
C ARG A 68 7.86 -3.55 -10.17
N TRP A 69 6.81 -4.37 -10.15
CA TRP A 69 6.42 -5.11 -8.96
C TRP A 69 7.49 -6.13 -8.55
N SER A 70 7.85 -6.12 -7.27
CA SER A 70 8.74 -7.12 -6.68
C SER A 70 8.16 -7.68 -5.39
N GLU A 71 7.84 -8.98 -5.39
CA GLU A 71 7.38 -9.69 -4.19
C GLU A 71 8.45 -9.70 -3.09
N SER A 72 9.72 -9.81 -3.46
CA SER A 72 10.84 -9.81 -2.50
C SER A 72 11.00 -8.49 -1.75
N ALA A 73 10.40 -7.41 -2.25
CA ALA A 73 10.41 -6.11 -1.59
C ALA A 73 9.35 -6.00 -0.48
N ILE A 74 8.40 -6.92 -0.41
CA ILE A 74 7.33 -6.88 0.59
C ILE A 74 7.92 -7.09 1.99
N PRO A 75 7.67 -6.17 2.95
CA PRO A 75 8.15 -6.32 4.31
C PRO A 75 7.59 -7.59 4.97
N ARG A 76 8.48 -8.43 5.51
CA ARG A 76 8.11 -9.66 6.24
C ARG A 76 7.75 -9.35 7.68
N GLN A 77 6.65 -8.63 7.86
CA GLN A 77 6.12 -8.18 9.15
C GLN A 77 4.61 -8.41 9.24
N LEU A 78 4.10 -8.70 10.43
CA LEU A 78 2.65 -8.89 10.63
C LEU A 78 1.87 -7.59 10.42
N GLY A 79 2.45 -6.46 10.84
CA GLY A 79 1.85 -5.15 10.65
C GLY A 79 2.88 -4.03 10.72
N ILE A 80 2.53 -2.91 10.09
CA ILE A 80 3.35 -1.71 9.98
C ILE A 80 2.50 -0.54 10.51
N ILE A 81 3.05 0.19 11.47
CA ILE A 81 2.46 1.43 11.97
C ILE A 81 2.61 2.49 10.88
N LEU A 82 1.49 3.02 10.39
CA LEU A 82 1.51 4.16 9.51
C LEU A 82 1.83 5.40 10.32
N GLN A 83 2.89 6.10 9.96
CA GLN A 83 3.08 7.46 10.45
C GLN A 83 2.05 8.35 9.75
N ALA A 84 1.29 9.13 10.52
CA ALA A 84 0.42 10.14 9.94
C ALA A 84 1.29 11.10 9.12
N PRO A 85 0.91 11.44 7.88
CA PRO A 85 1.56 12.56 7.22
C PRO A 85 1.29 13.82 8.05
N GLU A 86 2.34 14.61 8.30
CA GLU A 86 2.20 16.00 8.79
C GLU A 86 1.24 16.81 7.91
#